data_AF-A0A947C0R4-F1
#
_entry.id   AF-A0A947C0R4-F1
#
_cell.length_a   1.000
_cell.length_b   1.000
_cell.length_c   1.000
_cell.angle_alpha   90.00
_cell.angle_beta   90.00
_cell.angle_gamma   90.00
#
_symmetry.space_group_name_H-M   'P 1'
#
loop_
_entity.id
_entity.type
_entity.pdbx_description
1 polymer ?
#
loop_
_entity_poly.entity_id
_entity_poly.type
_entity_poly.pdbx_seq_one_letter_code
_entity_poly.pdbx_strand_id
1 'polypeptide(L)'
;MAQYKVDIFKVLEHISNGDMSFFDDLTESQLKSVSPIVLQMWVMGANNNLDGRVVMTDEFVNQYAFTLGKHNKLLLKLMCVANNFGTYTRYKFTKPKASRDSFLISLTKQYYNLSDEHASQDYRILTKEDFESMGSELGLEADEAKKLKNAIIQRFR
;
A
#
# COMPACT_ATOMS: atom_id res chain seq x y z
N MET A 1 13.36 -23.93 20.01
CA MET A 1 13.63 -22.85 19.03
C MET A 1 12.29 -22.31 18.60
N ALA A 2 11.93 -21.10 19.03
CA ALA A 2 10.61 -20.58 18.77
C ALA A 2 10.47 -20.16 17.30
N GLN A 3 9.63 -20.88 16.58
CA GLN A 3 9.24 -20.57 15.22
C GLN A 3 8.27 -19.38 15.26
N TYR A 4 8.81 -18.20 15.55
CA TYR A 4 8.06 -16.98 15.83
C TYR A 4 7.27 -16.44 14.62
N LYS A 5 7.57 -16.92 13.41
CA LYS A 5 7.02 -16.37 12.18
C LYS A 5 6.16 -17.41 11.49
N VAL A 6 4.86 -17.11 11.38
CA VAL A 6 3.94 -17.85 10.52
C VAL A 6 4.31 -17.54 9.07
N ASP A 7 4.36 -18.57 8.23
CA ASP A 7 4.55 -18.39 6.80
C ASP A 7 3.33 -17.71 6.19
N ILE A 8 3.53 -16.53 5.59
CA ILE A 8 2.47 -15.73 5.00
C ILE A 8 1.71 -16.46 3.89
N PHE A 9 2.37 -17.33 3.13
CA PHE A 9 1.71 -18.06 2.05
C PHE A 9 0.77 -19.14 2.59
N LYS A 10 1.10 -19.76 3.73
CA LYS A 10 0.17 -20.65 4.44
C LYS A 10 -1.05 -19.88 4.92
N VAL A 11 -0.85 -18.69 5.49
CA VAL A 11 -1.97 -17.84 5.92
C VAL A 11 -2.88 -17.49 4.74
N LEU A 12 -2.32 -17.10 3.60
CA LEU A 12 -3.06 -16.77 2.38
C LEU A 12 -3.81 -17.99 1.80
N GLU A 13 -3.25 -19.18 1.91
CA GLU A 13 -3.92 -20.44 1.53
C GLU A 13 -5.16 -20.68 2.40
N HIS A 14 -5.03 -20.62 3.73
CA HIS A 14 -6.17 -20.78 4.65
C HIS A 14 -7.23 -19.70 4.45
N ILE A 15 -6.84 -18.45 4.14
CA ILE A 15 -7.77 -17.38 3.74
C ILE A 15 -8.53 -17.75 2.46
N SER A 16 -7.84 -18.24 1.44
CA SER A 16 -8.45 -18.62 0.16
C SER A 16 -9.46 -19.76 0.29
N ASN A 17 -9.21 -20.65 1.26
CA ASN A 17 -10.04 -21.83 1.54
C ASN A 17 -11.15 -21.56 2.56
N GLY A 18 -11.19 -20.35 3.15
CA GLY A 18 -12.14 -20.03 4.21
C GLY A 18 -11.90 -20.77 5.53
N ASP A 19 -10.70 -21.30 5.74
CA ASP A 19 -10.34 -22.05 6.96
C ASP A 19 -10.06 -21.09 8.12
N MET A 20 -11.10 -20.84 8.91
CA MET A 20 -11.02 -20.00 10.10
C MET A 20 -10.40 -20.72 11.31
N SER A 21 -10.45 -22.05 11.34
CA SER A 21 -9.91 -22.87 12.43
C SER A 21 -8.39 -22.75 12.54
N PHE A 22 -7.69 -22.55 11.41
CA PHE A 22 -6.26 -22.28 11.41
C PHE A 22 -5.86 -21.15 12.38
N PHE A 23 -6.66 -20.09 12.51
CA PHE A 23 -6.38 -18.97 13.40
C PHE A 23 -6.74 -19.24 14.86
N ASP A 24 -7.49 -20.31 15.14
CA ASP A 24 -7.77 -20.75 16.50
C ASP A 24 -6.58 -21.42 17.16
N ASP A 25 -5.76 -22.10 16.35
CA ASP A 25 -4.57 -22.84 16.81
C ASP A 25 -3.31 -21.97 16.91
N LEU A 26 -3.35 -20.73 16.42
CA LEU A 26 -2.20 -19.82 16.52
C LEU A 26 -2.01 -19.32 17.95
N THR A 27 -0.77 -19.42 18.44
CA THR A 27 -0.37 -18.75 19.68
C THR A 27 -0.44 -17.23 19.53
N GLU A 28 -0.55 -16.50 20.65
CA GLU A 28 -0.57 -15.03 20.60
C GLU A 28 0.65 -14.42 19.91
N SER A 29 1.84 -15.04 20.07
CA SER A 29 3.06 -14.55 19.43
C SER A 29 3.01 -14.73 17.91
N GLN A 30 2.53 -15.89 17.44
CA GLN A 30 2.32 -16.17 16.02
C GLN A 30 1.26 -15.24 15.43
N LEU A 31 0.14 -15.04 16.13
CA LEU A 31 -0.91 -14.13 15.70
C LEU A 31 -0.41 -12.68 15.57
N LYS A 32 0.43 -12.22 16.50
CA LYS A 32 1.08 -10.89 16.43
C LYS A 32 2.06 -10.77 15.26
N SER A 33 2.65 -11.88 14.81
CA SER A 33 3.56 -11.89 13.65
C SER A 33 2.84 -11.73 12.31
N VAL A 34 1.53 -11.98 12.27
CA VAL A 34 0.68 -11.87 11.08
C VAL A 34 0.06 -10.47 11.04
N SER A 35 0.44 -9.67 10.05
CA SER A 35 -0.14 -8.34 9.83
C SER A 35 -1.34 -8.42 8.86
N PRO A 36 -2.57 -8.13 9.31
CA PRO A 36 -3.75 -8.12 8.43
C PRO A 36 -3.60 -7.10 7.28
N ILE A 37 -2.99 -5.95 7.53
CA ILE A 37 -2.75 -4.92 6.50
C ILE A 37 -1.85 -5.47 5.39
N VAL A 38 -0.77 -6.17 5.76
CA VAL A 38 0.12 -6.79 4.77
C VAL A 38 -0.62 -7.85 3.96
N LEU A 39 -1.46 -8.66 4.60
CA LEU A 39 -2.27 -9.66 3.91
C LEU A 39 -3.25 -9.05 2.90
N GLN A 40 -3.91 -7.94 3.24
CA GLN A 40 -4.77 -7.20 2.30
C GLN A 40 -4.00 -6.82 1.03
N MET A 41 -2.75 -6.37 1.15
CA MET A 41 -1.91 -6.02 0.00
C MET A 41 -1.58 -7.22 -0.91
N TRP A 42 -1.55 -8.44 -0.36
CA TRP A 42 -1.43 -9.66 -1.17
C TRP A 42 -2.77 -10.05 -1.79
N VAL A 43 -3.85 -9.99 -1.02
CA VAL A 43 -5.21 -10.31 -1.50
C VAL A 43 -5.62 -9.44 -2.68
N MET A 44 -5.33 -8.15 -2.63
CA MET A 44 -5.55 -7.18 -3.72
C MET A 44 -4.64 -7.41 -4.95
N GLY A 45 -3.77 -8.41 -4.92
CA GLY A 45 -2.96 -8.84 -6.07
C GLY A 45 -3.18 -10.31 -6.43
N ALA A 46 -4.34 -10.87 -6.08
CA ALA A 46 -4.75 -12.21 -6.50
C ALA A 46 -4.94 -12.28 -8.02
N ASN A 47 -4.57 -13.41 -8.62
CA ASN A 47 -4.72 -13.62 -10.07
C ASN A 47 -6.16 -13.98 -10.50
N ASN A 48 -6.96 -14.52 -9.59
CA ASN A 48 -8.35 -14.92 -9.84
C ASN A 48 -9.32 -14.11 -8.99
N ASN A 49 -10.54 -13.92 -9.50
CA ASN A 49 -11.63 -13.24 -8.79
C ASN A 49 -11.21 -11.89 -8.18
N LEU A 50 -10.27 -11.18 -8.83
CA LEU A 50 -9.63 -9.99 -8.26
C LEU A 50 -10.68 -8.94 -7.87
N ASP A 51 -11.60 -8.63 -8.78
CA ASP A 51 -12.65 -7.64 -8.54
C ASP A 51 -13.52 -8.01 -7.34
N GLY A 52 -13.94 -9.28 -7.26
CA GLY A 52 -14.70 -9.80 -6.12
C GLY A 52 -13.92 -9.72 -4.82
N ARG A 53 -12.64 -10.11 -4.82
CA ARG A 53 -11.76 -10.04 -3.65
C ARG A 53 -11.52 -8.61 -3.19
N VAL A 54 -11.36 -7.67 -4.12
CA VAL A 54 -11.21 -6.25 -3.83
C VAL A 54 -12.47 -5.71 -3.19
N VAL A 55 -13.64 -5.92 -3.81
CA VAL A 55 -14.93 -5.45 -3.28
C VAL A 55 -15.22 -6.06 -1.90
N MET A 56 -15.06 -7.37 -1.74
CA MET A 56 -15.33 -8.04 -0.46
C MET A 56 -14.34 -7.62 0.63
N THR A 57 -13.07 -7.41 0.28
CA THR A 57 -12.06 -6.95 1.25
C THR A 57 -12.33 -5.51 1.65
N ASP A 58 -12.68 -4.64 0.70
CA ASP A 58 -13.00 -3.25 1.01
C ASP A 58 -14.24 -3.13 1.90
N GLU A 59 -15.31 -3.83 1.49
CA GLU A 59 -16.59 -3.79 2.19
C GLU A 59 -16.52 -4.48 3.56
N PHE A 60 -15.86 -5.63 3.71
CA PHE A 60 -15.96 -6.41 4.96
C PHE A 60 -14.71 -6.41 5.83
N VAL A 61 -13.57 -5.92 5.34
CA VAL A 61 -12.29 -5.98 6.07
C VAL A 61 -11.71 -4.58 6.26
N ASN A 62 -11.62 -3.74 5.22
CA ASN A 62 -10.96 -2.45 5.29
C ASN A 62 -11.66 -1.50 6.27
N GLN A 63 -13.00 -1.49 6.29
CA GLN A 63 -13.78 -0.68 7.24
C GLN A 63 -13.44 -1.00 8.71
N TYR A 64 -12.94 -2.21 8.99
CA TYR A 64 -12.62 -2.66 10.34
C TYR A 64 -11.12 -2.77 10.63
N ALA A 65 -10.25 -2.47 9.66
CA ALA A 65 -8.81 -2.70 9.78
C ALA A 65 -8.19 -1.97 10.97
N PHE A 66 -8.69 -0.75 11.27
CA PHE A 66 -8.21 0.07 12.40
C PHE A 66 -9.01 -0.15 13.67
N THR A 67 -10.34 -0.30 13.59
CA THR A 67 -11.20 -0.50 14.76
C THR A 67 -10.97 -1.85 15.42
N LEU A 68 -10.69 -2.90 14.63
CA LEU A 68 -10.34 -4.24 15.11
C LEU A 68 -8.83 -4.46 15.22
N GLY A 69 -8.01 -3.40 15.22
CA GLY A 69 -6.54 -3.52 15.30
C GLY A 69 -6.02 -4.21 16.57
N LYS A 70 -6.83 -4.25 17.64
CA LYS A 70 -6.53 -5.02 18.87
C LYS A 70 -7.06 -6.46 18.83
N HIS A 71 -7.86 -6.79 17.83
CA HIS A 71 -8.53 -8.07 17.64
C HIS A 71 -8.10 -8.73 16.33
N ASN A 72 -6.78 -8.84 16.11
CA ASN A 72 -6.19 -9.39 14.87
C ASN A 72 -6.82 -10.72 14.44
N LYS A 73 -7.09 -11.63 15.39
CA LYS A 73 -7.74 -12.91 15.11
C LYS A 73 -9.11 -12.75 14.44
N LEU A 74 -9.91 -11.79 14.91
CA LEU A 74 -11.23 -11.52 14.33
C LEU A 74 -11.09 -10.96 12.92
N LEU A 75 -10.16 -10.03 12.71
CA LEU A 75 -9.91 -9.44 11.40
C LEU A 75 -9.41 -10.49 10.37
N LEU A 76 -8.60 -11.45 10.80
CA LEU A 76 -8.17 -12.57 9.96
C LEU A 76 -9.32 -13.51 9.59
N LYS A 77 -10.21 -13.81 10.55
CA LYS A 77 -11.43 -14.61 10.28
C LYS A 77 -12.38 -13.89 9.32
N LEU A 78 -12.57 -12.57 9.47
CA LEU A 78 -13.33 -11.76 8.51
C LEU A 78 -12.69 -11.83 7.12
N MET A 79 -11.37 -11.78 7.03
CA MET A 79 -10.65 -11.90 5.77
C MET A 79 -10.86 -13.26 5.11
N CYS A 80 -10.90 -14.37 5.87
CA CYS A 80 -11.27 -15.69 5.35
C CYS A 80 -12.66 -15.71 4.75
N VAL A 81 -13.65 -15.15 5.44
CA VAL A 81 -15.03 -15.12 4.95
C VAL A 81 -15.12 -14.28 3.68
N ALA A 82 -14.47 -13.09 3.66
CA ALA A 82 -14.48 -12.19 2.51
C ALA A 82 -13.75 -12.76 1.28
N ASN A 83 -12.81 -13.70 1.46
CA ASN A 83 -11.91 -14.17 0.40
C ASN A 83 -11.98 -15.67 0.10
N ASN A 84 -12.97 -16.37 0.64
CA ASN A 84 -13.25 -17.76 0.29
C ASN A 84 -14.00 -17.87 -1.04
N PHE A 85 -13.24 -17.81 -2.15
CA PHE A 85 -13.77 -17.99 -3.50
C PHE A 85 -13.63 -19.44 -4.02
N GLY A 86 -13.39 -20.42 -3.13
CA GLY A 86 -13.34 -21.85 -3.45
C GLY A 86 -12.32 -22.26 -4.52
N THR A 87 -11.34 -21.40 -4.81
CA THR A 87 -10.39 -21.57 -5.91
C THR A 87 -8.99 -21.15 -5.47
N TYR A 88 -8.02 -22.04 -5.68
CA TYR A 88 -6.62 -21.72 -5.47
C TYR A 88 -6.21 -20.51 -6.32
N THR A 89 -5.44 -19.61 -5.72
CA THR A 89 -4.96 -18.41 -6.40
C THR A 89 -3.49 -18.18 -6.10
N ARG A 90 -2.79 -17.62 -7.09
CA ARG A 90 -1.45 -17.07 -6.86
C ARG A 90 -1.61 -15.62 -6.47
N TYR A 91 -0.92 -15.25 -5.40
CA TYR A 91 -0.91 -13.89 -4.90
C TYR A 91 0.34 -13.14 -5.38
N LYS A 92 0.16 -11.87 -5.71
CA LYS A 92 1.23 -10.91 -5.96
C LYS A 92 1.10 -9.79 -4.94
N PHE A 93 2.23 -9.35 -4.39
CA PHE A 93 2.21 -8.22 -3.48
C PHE A 93 1.92 -6.91 -4.24
N THR A 94 0.84 -6.23 -3.88
CA THR A 94 0.48 -4.94 -4.45
C THR A 94 1.08 -3.82 -3.61
N LYS A 95 2.11 -3.16 -4.14
CA LYS A 95 2.69 -1.96 -3.51
C LYS A 95 1.75 -0.76 -3.70
N PRO A 96 1.70 0.19 -2.75
CA PRO A 96 1.06 1.48 -2.99
C PRO A 96 1.72 2.12 -4.22
N LYS A 97 0.91 2.68 -5.11
CA LYS A 97 1.44 3.40 -6.27
C LYS A 97 2.17 4.63 -5.75
N ALA A 98 3.50 4.66 -5.90
CA ALA A 98 4.25 5.89 -5.70
C ALA A 98 3.77 6.94 -6.71
N SER A 99 3.59 8.18 -6.26
CA SER A 99 3.33 9.28 -7.20
C SER A 99 4.51 9.38 -8.17
N ARG A 100 4.22 9.41 -9.48
CA ARG A 100 5.25 9.63 -10.51
C ARG A 100 5.92 11.00 -10.32
N ASP A 101 5.19 11.95 -9.76
CA ASP A 101 5.61 13.33 -9.60
C ASP A 101 6.05 13.64 -8.16
N SER A 102 6.35 12.62 -7.35
CA SER A 102 6.70 12.80 -5.93
C SER A 102 7.81 13.82 -5.71
N PHE A 103 8.81 13.87 -6.60
CA PHE A 103 9.89 14.85 -6.53
C PHE A 103 9.39 16.28 -6.80
N LEU A 104 8.52 16.47 -7.80
CA LEU A 104 7.97 17.79 -8.12
C LEU A 104 7.05 18.31 -7.02
N ILE A 105 6.23 17.42 -6.44
CA ILE A 105 5.38 17.74 -5.29
C ILE A 105 6.25 18.19 -4.10
N SER A 106 7.33 17.46 -3.81
CA SER A 106 8.26 17.84 -2.74
C SER A 106 8.97 19.18 -3.01
N LEU A 107 9.32 19.46 -4.27
CA LEU A 107 9.93 20.73 -4.66
C LEU A 107 8.95 21.89 -4.46
N THR A 108 7.71 21.76 -4.94
CA THR A 108 6.63 22.75 -4.75
C THR A 108 6.36 22.97 -3.26
N LYS A 109 6.33 21.90 -2.48
CA LYS A 109 6.16 21.95 -1.02
C LYS A 109 7.26 22.78 -0.37
N GLN A 110 8.51 22.51 -0.70
CA GLN A 110 9.67 23.21 -0.14
C GLN A 110 9.68 24.68 -0.55
N TYR A 111 9.43 24.97 -1.82
CA TYR A 111 9.50 26.32 -2.37
C TYR A 111 8.43 27.25 -1.79
N TYR A 112 7.17 26.80 -1.74
CA TYR A 112 6.05 27.61 -1.22
C TYR A 112 5.73 27.37 0.26
N ASN A 113 6.49 26.51 0.95
CA ASN A 113 6.26 26.12 2.34
C ASN A 113 4.81 25.62 2.59
N LEU A 114 4.35 24.72 1.73
CA LEU A 114 2.98 24.20 1.73
C LEU A 114 2.86 22.88 2.50
N SER A 115 1.61 22.47 2.79
CA SER A 115 1.31 21.09 3.20
C SER A 115 1.44 20.13 2.01
N ASP A 116 1.55 18.82 2.28
CA ASP A 116 1.59 17.80 1.22
C ASP A 116 0.34 17.82 0.35
N GLU A 117 -0.81 18.17 0.94
CA GLU A 117 -2.09 18.26 0.23
C GLU A 117 -2.10 19.44 -0.75
N HIS A 118 -1.74 20.65 -0.29
CA HIS A 118 -1.70 21.83 -1.15
C HIS A 118 -0.63 21.71 -2.23
N ALA A 119 0.57 21.21 -1.89
CA ALA A 119 1.62 20.97 -2.88
C ALA A 119 1.17 19.98 -3.97
N SER A 120 0.38 18.95 -3.61
CA SER A 120 -0.18 17.97 -4.55
C SER A 120 -1.27 18.55 -5.47
N GLN A 121 -1.82 19.72 -5.14
CA GLN A 121 -2.76 20.44 -6.00
C GLN A 121 -1.99 21.46 -6.86
N ASP A 122 -1.16 22.27 -6.22
CA ASP A 122 -0.48 23.40 -6.84
C ASP A 122 0.56 22.96 -7.87
N TYR A 123 1.26 21.83 -7.65
CA TYR A 123 2.23 21.34 -8.63
C TYR A 123 1.59 21.05 -10.00
N ARG A 124 0.27 20.86 -10.05
CA ARG A 124 -0.45 20.52 -11.28
C ARG A 124 -0.57 21.69 -12.26
N ILE A 125 -0.59 22.92 -11.75
CA ILE A 125 -0.73 24.15 -12.56
C ILE A 125 0.63 24.76 -12.95
N LEU A 126 1.71 24.30 -12.32
CA LEU A 126 3.06 24.76 -12.61
C LEU A 126 3.56 24.26 -13.96
N THR A 127 4.27 25.14 -14.65
CA THR A 127 4.92 24.92 -15.93
C THR A 127 6.32 24.33 -15.75
N LYS A 128 6.94 23.94 -16.87
CA LYS A 128 8.33 23.48 -16.86
C LYS A 128 9.27 24.58 -16.36
N GLU A 129 9.04 25.80 -16.82
CA GLU A 129 9.83 26.98 -16.51
C GLU A 129 9.76 27.30 -15.01
N ASP A 130 8.59 27.16 -14.40
CA ASP A 130 8.41 27.35 -12.95
C ASP A 130 9.29 26.38 -12.16
N PHE A 131 9.30 25.09 -12.52
CA PHE A 131 10.12 24.09 -11.83
C PHE A 131 11.62 24.33 -12.01
N GLU A 132 12.05 24.81 -13.19
CA GLU A 132 13.45 25.18 -13.43
C GLU A 132 13.86 26.40 -12.59
N SER A 133 12.99 27.41 -12.48
CA SER A 133 13.23 28.59 -11.61
C SER A 133 13.32 28.18 -10.14
N MET A 134 12.35 27.38 -9.67
CA MET A 134 12.33 26.87 -8.29
C MET A 134 13.61 26.10 -7.94
N GLY A 135 14.06 25.23 -8.85
CA GLY A 135 15.29 24.46 -8.64
C GLY A 135 16.54 25.34 -8.56
N SER A 136 16.58 26.42 -9.35
CA SER A 136 17.70 27.38 -9.33
C SER A 136 17.69 28.22 -8.05
N GLU A 137 16.52 28.71 -7.63
CA GLU A 137 16.36 29.58 -6.46
C GLU A 137 16.61 28.83 -5.14
N LEU A 138 16.25 27.56 -5.08
CA LEU A 138 16.54 26.70 -3.92
C LEU A 138 17.99 26.22 -3.87
N GLY A 139 18.78 26.47 -4.92
CA GLY A 139 20.19 26.06 -4.97
C GLY A 139 20.37 24.55 -4.92
N LEU A 140 19.58 23.79 -5.69
CA LEU A 140 19.63 22.32 -5.67
C LEU A 140 21.03 21.78 -6.00
N GLU A 141 21.46 20.77 -5.25
CA GLU A 141 22.71 20.04 -5.49
C GLU A 141 22.69 19.30 -6.84
N ALA A 142 23.86 18.94 -7.36
CA ALA A 142 23.99 18.34 -8.69
C ALA A 142 23.13 17.08 -8.90
N ASP A 143 23.01 16.24 -7.88
CA ASP A 143 22.17 15.03 -7.91
C ASP A 143 20.67 15.35 -7.93
N GLU A 144 20.25 16.40 -7.21
CA GLU A 144 18.85 16.84 -7.16
C GLU A 144 18.44 17.57 -8.44
N ALA A 145 19.34 18.38 -9.01
CA ALA A 145 19.15 18.99 -10.32
C ALA A 145 18.96 17.93 -11.43
N LYS A 146 19.69 16.81 -11.35
CA LYS A 146 19.50 15.67 -12.27
C LYS A 146 18.14 15.01 -12.08
N LYS A 147 17.69 14.81 -10.83
CA LYS A 147 16.35 14.28 -10.52
C LYS A 147 15.25 15.22 -11.05
N LEU A 148 15.41 16.53 -10.85
CA LEU A 148 14.48 17.55 -11.35
C LEU A 148 14.31 17.46 -12.86
N LYS A 149 15.42 17.42 -13.62
CA LYS A 149 15.37 17.31 -15.08
C LYS A 149 14.63 16.05 -15.53
N ASN A 150 14.90 14.90 -14.90
CA ASN A 150 14.21 13.66 -15.21
C ASN A 150 12.71 13.73 -14.89
N ALA A 151 12.35 14.32 -13.74
CA ALA A 151 10.97 14.47 -13.31
C ALA A 151 10.16 15.39 -14.25
N ILE A 152 10.74 16.52 -14.67
CA ILE A 152 10.16 17.43 -15.67
C ILE A 152 9.91 16.68 -16.99
N ILE A 153 10.92 15.95 -17.50
CA ILE A 153 10.79 15.17 -18.74
C ILE A 153 9.68 14.13 -18.60
N GLN A 154 9.55 13.47 -17.45
CA GLN A 154 8.54 12.45 -17.24
C GLN A 154 7.11 13.03 -17.19
N ARG A 155 6.94 14.25 -16.67
CA ARG A 155 5.65 14.92 -16.52
C ARG A 155 5.14 15.54 -17.82
N PHE A 156 6.03 16.16 -18.59
CA PHE A 156 5.67 16.95 -19.79
C PHE A 156 5.95 16.20 -21.11
N ARG A 157 6.20 14.89 -21.05
CA ARG A 157 6.18 13.99 -22.21
C ARG A 157 4.77 13.52 -22.51
#